data_AF-A0A7V9MCK9-F1
#
_entry.id   AF-A0A7V9MCK9-F1
#
_cell.length_a   1.000
_cell.length_b   1.000
_cell.length_c   1.000
_cell.angle_alpha   90.00
_cell.angle_beta   90.00
_cell.angle_gamma   90.00
#
_symmetry.space_group_name_H-M   'P 1'
#
loop_
_entity.id
_entity.type
_entity.pdbx_description
1 polymer ?
#
loop_
_entity_poly.entity_id
_entity_poly.type
_entity_poly.pdbx_seq_one_letter_code
_entity_poly.pdbx_strand_id
1 'polypeptide(L)'
;MSRTAPPGYARRVRSSAFVALLVSSVVVGLVNPSASVARQDGDEWRERQQSVEDRIGETSTDIHEISAELLRAQRLVEYAEADLSAARAYLAGLREQVAQAELYDTKMQAKLEKAQVRLENARMDLAQGQVDVTATRSSLASYAVSNYQSGGIGLSSLGVAFDSRTAEDAVDSIQDVDTVVNKESVALQELQAQEVLLTLTQERVFETKRSVRENRLLAAENLENKRLLEAQAAEAEREVALRVKTLERERQRVQTAKRAELKKLRTLERERDRIERMLRELAERRARQHQRKLEREAQQQLLELAERRAQRRESANGATPPAPTAAPPTSTPAAPSPPEVAPSPSNDDADGGILAYPGTDTFATSPYGMRMHPILQVYKLHDGLDLAAACGSEVYASADGQVAEASYNSAYGNRVIIDHGYVAGVSLATSYNHMTSFVADPG
;
A
#
# COMPACT_ATOMS: atom_id res chain seq x y z
N MET A 1 39.03 22.59 -10.99
CA MET A 1 38.99 22.84 -12.44
C MET A 1 37.68 22.30 -12.99
N SER A 2 36.87 23.21 -13.55
CA SER A 2 35.90 23.02 -14.62
C SER A 2 34.72 22.04 -14.42
N ARG A 3 33.57 22.58 -13.98
CA ARG A 3 32.25 22.08 -14.40
C ARG A 3 31.46 23.23 -15.01
N THR A 4 31.22 23.11 -16.31
CA THR A 4 30.43 23.98 -17.18
C THR A 4 28.94 23.72 -16.97
N ALA A 5 28.15 24.78 -16.81
CA ALA A 5 26.69 24.74 -16.78
C ALA A 5 26.12 25.28 -18.10
N PRO A 6 25.04 24.71 -18.67
CA PRO A 6 24.34 25.31 -19.79
C PRO A 6 23.16 26.22 -19.33
N PRO A 7 22.75 27.21 -20.16
CA PRO A 7 21.88 28.30 -19.72
C PRO A 7 20.39 28.12 -20.10
N GLY A 8 19.55 28.73 -19.27
CA GLY A 8 18.44 29.60 -19.68
C GLY A 8 17.18 28.99 -20.28
N TYR A 9 16.05 29.13 -19.58
CA TYR A 9 14.73 29.33 -20.20
C TYR A 9 13.89 30.30 -19.38
N ALA A 10 13.89 31.58 -19.80
CA ALA A 10 12.95 32.58 -19.36
C ALA A 10 11.71 32.54 -20.26
N ARG A 11 10.54 32.21 -19.72
CA ARG A 11 9.26 32.36 -20.45
C ARG A 11 8.66 33.72 -20.17
N ARG A 12 8.72 34.59 -21.18
CA ARG A 12 7.92 35.82 -21.32
C ARG A 12 6.45 35.43 -21.50
N VAL A 13 5.58 35.95 -20.64
CA VAL A 13 4.13 35.99 -20.90
C VAL A 13 3.87 37.17 -21.84
N ARG A 14 3.45 36.88 -23.07
CA ARG A 14 3.01 37.88 -24.05
C ARG A 14 1.52 38.12 -23.87
N SER A 15 1.18 39.36 -23.54
CA SER A 15 -0.12 39.98 -23.72
C SER A 15 -0.53 39.91 -25.19
N SER A 16 -1.81 39.68 -25.46
CA SER A 16 -2.39 39.89 -26.80
C SER A 16 -3.84 40.34 -26.63
N ALA A 17 -4.04 41.64 -26.85
CA ALA A 17 -5.32 42.26 -27.17
C ALA A 17 -5.40 42.40 -28.70
N PHE A 18 -6.52 42.03 -29.30
CA PHE A 18 -6.97 42.45 -30.64
C PHE A 18 -8.51 42.35 -30.64
N VAL A 19 -9.25 43.47 -30.60
CA VAL A 19 -9.69 44.36 -31.70
C VAL A 19 -10.91 43.81 -32.45
N ALA A 20 -11.89 44.70 -32.54
CA ALA A 20 -13.23 44.58 -33.10
C ALA A 20 -13.29 44.26 -34.60
N LEU A 21 -14.43 43.71 -35.02
CA LEU A 21 -14.95 43.90 -36.37
C LEU A 21 -16.49 43.94 -36.35
N LEU A 22 -17.00 45.15 -36.56
CA LEU A 22 -18.37 45.44 -37.00
C LEU A 22 -18.54 44.97 -38.44
N VAL A 23 -19.59 44.18 -38.71
CA VAL A 23 -20.22 44.11 -40.03
C VAL A 23 -21.72 44.23 -39.85
N SER A 24 -22.23 45.38 -40.30
CA SER A 24 -23.64 45.65 -40.53
C SER A 24 -24.10 44.89 -41.77
N SER A 25 -25.22 44.18 -41.68
CA SER A 25 -26.12 43.98 -42.84
C SER A 25 -27.54 43.73 -42.35
N VAL A 26 -28.33 44.79 -42.46
CA VAL A 26 -29.79 44.77 -42.38
C VAL A 26 -30.31 44.05 -43.63
N VAL A 27 -31.04 42.95 -43.43
CA VAL A 27 -31.94 42.39 -44.43
C VAL A 27 -33.34 42.39 -43.82
N VAL A 28 -34.15 43.35 -44.27
CA VAL A 28 -35.59 43.36 -44.05
C VAL A 28 -36.20 42.34 -45.00
N GLY A 29 -36.57 41.18 -44.45
CA GLY A 29 -37.39 40.17 -45.13
C GLY A 29 -38.74 40.05 -44.42
N LEU A 30 -39.78 40.59 -45.04
CA LEU A 30 -41.18 40.40 -44.64
C LEU A 30 -41.54 38.92 -44.76
N VAL A 31 -41.69 38.21 -43.63
CA VAL A 31 -42.27 36.85 -43.60
C VAL A 31 -43.22 36.72 -42.41
N ASN A 32 -44.48 36.41 -42.75
CA ASN A 32 -45.61 35.93 -41.96
C ASN A 32 -45.39 35.68 -40.44
N PRO A 33 -46.09 36.41 -39.53
CA PRO A 33 -45.87 36.29 -38.08
C PRO A 33 -46.49 35.05 -37.40
N SER A 34 -47.23 34.19 -38.12
CA SER A 34 -48.04 33.15 -37.46
C SER A 34 -47.38 31.77 -37.37
N ALA A 35 -46.21 31.56 -37.99
CA ALA A 35 -45.49 30.28 -37.99
C ALA A 35 -44.12 30.30 -37.28
N SER A 36 -43.60 31.49 -36.95
CA SER A 36 -42.30 31.65 -36.27
C SER A 36 -42.39 31.44 -34.76
N VAL A 37 -43.51 31.79 -34.14
CA VAL A 37 -43.70 31.73 -32.67
C VAL A 37 -43.73 30.28 -32.15
N ALA A 38 -44.33 29.34 -32.87
CA ALA A 38 -44.40 27.94 -32.46
C ALA A 38 -43.07 27.17 -32.60
N ARG A 39 -42.16 27.61 -33.48
CA ARG A 39 -40.80 27.06 -33.60
C ARG A 39 -39.85 27.65 -32.55
N GLN A 40 -39.96 28.95 -32.24
CA GLN A 40 -39.15 29.60 -31.22
C GLN A 40 -39.32 28.98 -29.83
N ASP A 41 -40.55 28.66 -29.41
CA ASP A 41 -40.83 28.06 -28.10
C ASP A 41 -40.24 26.64 -27.94
N GLY A 42 -40.16 25.88 -29.04
CA GLY A 42 -39.61 24.52 -29.06
C GLY A 42 -38.08 24.47 -28.99
N ASP A 43 -37.43 25.46 -29.60
CA ASP A 43 -35.96 25.56 -29.66
C ASP A 43 -35.38 26.15 -28.37
N GLU A 44 -35.99 27.20 -27.82
CA GLU A 44 -35.58 27.79 -26.53
C GLU A 44 -35.68 26.79 -25.37
N TRP A 45 -36.64 25.86 -25.44
CA TRP A 45 -36.77 24.80 -24.45
C TRP A 45 -35.70 23.72 -24.60
N ARG A 46 -35.38 23.28 -25.83
CA ARG A 46 -34.34 22.26 -26.05
C ARG A 46 -32.98 22.77 -25.56
N GLU A 47 -32.71 24.04 -25.80
CA GLU A 47 -31.51 24.72 -25.33
C GLU A 47 -31.45 24.77 -23.79
N ARG A 48 -32.58 25.01 -23.11
CA ARG A 48 -32.66 24.95 -21.63
C ARG A 48 -32.52 23.55 -21.06
N GLN A 49 -33.14 22.54 -21.68
CA GLN A 49 -32.99 21.15 -21.25
C GLN A 49 -31.53 20.74 -21.37
N GLN A 50 -30.93 20.98 -22.53
CA GLN A 50 -29.55 20.62 -22.81
C GLN A 50 -28.58 21.34 -21.87
N SER A 51 -28.77 22.65 -21.64
CA SER A 51 -28.00 23.40 -20.64
C SER A 51 -28.08 22.81 -19.23
N VAL A 52 -29.24 22.26 -18.85
CA VAL A 52 -29.42 21.62 -17.56
C VAL A 52 -28.75 20.24 -17.50
N GLU A 53 -28.90 19.44 -18.55
CA GLU A 53 -28.26 18.13 -18.70
C GLU A 53 -26.71 18.27 -18.65
N ASP A 54 -26.17 19.27 -19.37
CA ASP A 54 -24.75 19.59 -19.41
C ASP A 54 -24.23 19.94 -18.00
N ARG A 55 -24.98 20.73 -17.23
CA ARG A 55 -24.62 21.10 -15.85
C ARG A 55 -24.63 19.91 -14.88
N ILE A 56 -25.55 18.96 -15.06
CA ILE A 56 -25.53 17.70 -14.28
C ILE A 56 -24.27 16.90 -14.62
N GLY A 57 -23.92 16.79 -15.90
CA GLY A 57 -22.70 16.13 -16.36
C GLY A 57 -21.42 16.75 -15.80
N GLU A 58 -21.32 18.09 -15.82
CA GLU A 58 -20.21 18.85 -15.23
C GLU A 58 -20.12 18.60 -13.72
N THR A 59 -21.24 18.73 -12.99
CA THR A 59 -21.31 18.50 -11.53
C THR A 59 -20.88 17.06 -11.18
N SER A 60 -21.29 16.06 -11.97
CA SER A 60 -20.89 14.66 -11.75
C SER A 60 -19.40 14.43 -12.00
N THR A 61 -18.84 15.08 -13.02
CA THR A 61 -17.42 14.99 -13.35
C THR A 61 -16.57 15.56 -12.22
N ASP A 62 -16.95 16.72 -11.69
CA ASP A 62 -16.29 17.34 -10.53
C ASP A 62 -16.26 16.40 -9.32
N ILE A 63 -17.38 15.74 -9.00
CA ILE A 63 -17.45 14.79 -7.87
C ILE A 63 -16.48 13.61 -8.06
N HIS A 64 -16.32 13.12 -9.29
CA HIS A 64 -15.36 12.05 -9.59
C HIS A 64 -13.90 12.50 -9.45
N GLU A 65 -13.58 13.72 -9.88
CA GLU A 65 -12.23 14.29 -9.73
C GLU A 65 -11.83 14.40 -8.26
N ILE A 66 -12.73 14.92 -7.43
CA ILE A 66 -12.56 15.02 -5.97
C ILE A 66 -12.24 13.66 -5.35
N SER A 67 -12.98 12.62 -5.76
CA SER A 67 -12.79 11.26 -5.26
C SER A 67 -11.42 10.70 -5.66
N ALA A 68 -10.96 10.99 -6.88
CA ALA A 68 -9.66 10.56 -7.38
C ALA A 68 -8.50 11.25 -6.64
N GLU A 69 -8.61 12.54 -6.35
CA GLU A 69 -7.60 13.28 -5.59
C GLU A 69 -7.45 12.76 -4.16
N LEU A 70 -8.56 12.50 -3.47
CA LEU A 70 -8.54 11.94 -2.12
C LEU A 70 -7.87 10.55 -2.09
N LEU A 71 -8.17 9.69 -3.06
CA LEU A 71 -7.54 8.36 -3.20
C LEU A 71 -6.03 8.46 -3.46
N ARG A 72 -5.59 9.40 -4.31
CA ARG A 72 -4.16 9.65 -4.55
C ARG A 72 -3.46 10.08 -3.26
N ALA A 73 -4.09 10.98 -2.51
CA ALA A 73 -3.54 11.51 -1.27
C ALA A 73 -3.46 10.43 -0.17
N GLN A 74 -4.46 9.54 -0.07
CA GLN A 74 -4.43 8.38 0.83
C GLN A 74 -3.29 7.41 0.51
N ARG A 75 -3.05 7.10 -0.77
CA ARG A 75 -1.92 6.24 -1.18
C ARG A 75 -0.55 6.80 -0.79
N LEU A 76 -0.37 8.12 -0.80
CA LEU A 76 0.88 8.74 -0.35
C LEU A 76 1.12 8.53 1.15
N VAL A 77 0.06 8.58 1.96
CA VAL A 77 0.13 8.27 3.39
C VAL A 77 0.50 6.80 3.61
N GLU A 78 -0.14 5.87 2.88
CA GLU A 78 0.20 4.44 2.94
C GLU A 78 1.66 4.17 2.55
N TYR A 79 2.16 4.81 1.48
CA TYR A 79 3.56 4.72 1.09
C TYR A 79 4.50 5.25 2.18
N ALA A 80 4.19 6.41 2.77
CA ALA A 80 4.98 6.99 3.84
C ALA A 80 4.97 6.14 5.12
N GLU A 81 3.86 5.44 5.41
CA GLU A 81 3.76 4.48 6.51
C GLU A 81 4.65 3.25 6.27
N ALA A 82 4.64 2.71 5.05
CA ALA A 82 5.49 1.59 4.67
C ALA A 82 6.98 1.96 4.74
N ASP A 83 7.36 3.14 4.23
CA ASP A 83 8.74 3.65 4.30
C ASP A 83 9.20 3.86 5.75
N LEU A 84 8.33 4.44 6.60
CA LEU A 84 8.61 4.57 8.04
C LEU A 84 8.77 3.21 8.73
N SER A 85 7.95 2.23 8.37
CA SER A 85 8.06 0.86 8.90
C SER A 85 9.40 0.22 8.53
N ALA A 86 9.82 0.35 7.26
CA ALA A 86 11.11 -0.14 6.80
C ALA A 86 12.29 0.54 7.52
N ALA A 87 12.23 1.87 7.68
CA ALA A 87 13.26 2.62 8.41
C ALA A 87 13.37 2.20 9.89
N ARG A 88 12.23 1.92 10.54
CA ARG A 88 12.21 1.40 11.93
C ARG A 88 12.79 0.00 12.02
N ALA A 89 12.50 -0.87 11.06
CA ALA A 89 13.07 -2.21 11.01
C ALA A 89 14.59 -2.17 10.82
N TYR A 90 15.08 -1.31 9.93
CA TYR A 90 16.51 -1.08 9.72
C TYR A 90 17.20 -0.60 11.01
N LEU A 91 16.62 0.41 11.69
CA LEU A 91 17.13 0.89 12.98
C LEU A 91 17.14 -0.22 14.05
N ALA A 92 16.11 -1.06 14.11
CA ALA A 92 16.06 -2.18 15.04
C ALA A 92 17.21 -3.17 14.79
N GLY A 93 17.50 -3.49 13.52
CA GLY A 93 18.63 -4.32 13.14
C GLY A 93 19.99 -3.72 13.55
N LEU A 94 20.19 -2.42 13.35
CA LEU A 94 21.40 -1.74 13.81
C LEU A 94 21.56 -1.80 15.34
N ARG A 95 20.47 -1.55 16.09
CA ARG A 95 20.49 -1.63 17.56
C ARG A 95 20.82 -3.03 18.06
N GLU A 96 20.34 -4.07 17.37
CA GLU A 96 20.72 -5.45 17.67
C GLU A 96 22.22 -5.68 17.46
N GLN A 97 22.79 -5.19 16.35
CA GLN A 97 24.22 -5.28 16.09
C GLN A 97 25.06 -4.53 17.13
N VAL A 98 24.60 -3.35 17.59
CA VAL A 98 25.23 -2.64 18.72
C VAL A 98 25.23 -3.52 19.97
N ALA A 99 24.09 -4.11 20.33
CA ALA A 99 23.98 -4.98 21.50
C ALA A 99 24.89 -6.22 21.38
N GLN A 100 25.02 -6.81 20.19
CA GLN A 100 25.94 -7.92 19.95
C GLN A 100 27.41 -7.48 20.10
N ALA A 101 27.77 -6.30 19.60
CA ALA A 101 29.11 -5.74 19.76
C ALA A 101 29.44 -5.45 21.23
N GLU A 102 28.46 -5.02 22.04
CA GLU A 102 28.60 -4.87 23.50
C GLU A 102 28.84 -6.18 24.22
N LEU A 103 28.10 -7.23 23.85
CA LEU A 103 28.32 -8.57 24.39
C LEU A 103 29.70 -9.13 24.00
N TYR A 104 30.19 -8.81 22.80
CA TYR A 104 31.55 -9.18 22.42
C TYR A 104 32.60 -8.37 23.19
N ASP A 105 32.35 -7.08 23.44
CA ASP A 105 33.23 -6.20 24.22
C ASP A 105 33.47 -6.73 25.63
N THR A 106 32.39 -7.09 26.34
CA THR A 106 32.48 -7.70 27.68
C THR A 106 33.27 -9.01 27.68
N LYS A 107 33.12 -9.84 26.64
CA LYS A 107 33.92 -11.07 26.46
C LYS A 107 35.40 -10.75 26.23
N MET A 108 35.73 -9.72 25.44
CA MET A 108 37.11 -9.32 25.20
C MET A 108 37.75 -8.74 26.46
N GLN A 109 37.01 -7.95 27.23
CA GLN A 109 37.46 -7.43 28.52
C GLN A 109 37.82 -8.56 29.49
N ALA A 110 36.94 -9.56 29.63
CA ALA A 110 37.20 -10.73 30.48
C ALA A 110 38.41 -11.56 30.00
N LYS A 111 38.60 -11.70 28.68
CA LYS A 111 39.79 -12.37 28.12
C LYS A 111 41.07 -11.59 28.39
N LEU A 112 41.02 -10.26 28.23
CA LEU A 112 42.14 -9.36 28.47
C LEU A 112 42.56 -9.40 29.94
N GLU A 113 41.60 -9.33 30.87
CA GLU A 113 41.85 -9.44 32.30
C GLU A 113 42.53 -10.77 32.66
N LYS A 114 41.98 -11.90 32.18
CA LYS A 114 42.61 -13.23 32.37
C LYS A 114 44.03 -13.29 31.80
N ALA A 115 44.28 -12.65 30.65
CA ALA A 115 45.62 -12.60 30.06
C ALA A 115 46.59 -11.74 30.88
N GLN A 116 46.11 -10.63 31.46
CA GLN A 116 46.90 -9.76 32.33
C GLN A 116 47.29 -10.46 33.62
N VAL A 117 46.35 -11.16 34.27
CA VAL A 117 46.64 -11.98 35.47
C VAL A 117 47.67 -13.06 35.16
N ARG A 118 47.55 -13.77 34.02
CA ARG A 118 48.56 -14.76 33.61
C ARG A 118 49.95 -14.15 33.41
N LEU A 119 50.02 -12.95 32.83
CA LEU A 119 51.28 -12.23 32.64
C LEU A 119 51.89 -11.80 33.98
N GLU A 120 51.07 -11.35 34.92
CA GLU A 120 51.52 -10.98 36.26
C GLU A 120 52.09 -12.19 37.01
N ASN A 121 51.36 -13.31 37.03
CA ASN A 121 51.83 -14.54 37.65
C ASN A 121 53.14 -15.04 37.00
N ALA A 122 53.23 -15.05 35.67
CA ALA A 122 54.45 -15.46 34.97
C ALA A 122 55.66 -14.56 35.31
N ARG A 123 55.44 -13.26 35.56
CA ARG A 123 56.50 -12.35 36.02
C ARG A 123 56.92 -12.62 37.45
N MET A 124 55.98 -12.94 38.32
CA MET A 124 56.28 -13.34 39.70
C MET A 124 57.08 -14.65 39.72
N ASP A 125 56.67 -15.65 38.94
CA ASP A 125 57.39 -16.92 38.79
C ASP A 125 58.82 -16.68 38.27
N LEU A 126 58.98 -15.81 37.26
CA LEU A 126 60.28 -15.43 36.73
C LEU A 126 61.16 -14.76 37.80
N ALA A 127 60.60 -13.82 38.56
CA ALA A 127 61.34 -13.12 39.62
C ALA A 127 61.77 -14.10 40.73
N GLN A 128 60.88 -15.01 41.14
CA GLN A 128 61.19 -16.04 42.12
C GLN A 128 62.28 -17.00 41.62
N GLY A 129 62.16 -17.48 40.37
CA GLY A 129 63.18 -18.33 39.76
C GLY A 129 64.56 -17.67 39.68
N GLN A 130 64.62 -16.35 39.46
CA GLN A 130 65.88 -15.60 39.50
C GLN A 130 66.50 -15.57 40.91
N VAL A 131 65.66 -15.41 41.94
CA VAL A 131 66.09 -15.46 43.36
C VAL A 131 66.61 -16.84 43.69
N ASP A 132 65.90 -17.90 43.33
CA ASP A 132 66.25 -19.30 43.63
C ASP A 132 67.60 -19.66 42.97
N VAL A 133 67.77 -19.38 41.68
CA VAL A 133 69.04 -19.61 40.96
C VAL A 133 70.20 -18.84 41.62
N THR A 134 69.97 -17.60 42.04
CA THR A 134 71.01 -16.77 42.69
C THR A 134 71.37 -17.30 44.08
N ALA A 135 70.39 -17.76 44.84
CA ALA A 135 70.60 -18.36 46.16
C ALA A 135 71.39 -19.67 46.05
N THR A 136 71.00 -20.56 45.13
CA THR A 136 71.70 -21.83 44.87
C THR A 136 73.14 -21.56 44.42
N ARG A 137 73.37 -20.66 43.46
CA ARG A 137 74.72 -20.27 43.03
C ARG A 137 75.57 -19.72 44.17
N SER A 138 74.99 -18.89 45.03
CA SER A 138 75.71 -18.32 46.19
C SER A 138 76.07 -19.41 47.21
N SER A 139 75.18 -20.38 47.44
CA SER A 139 75.44 -21.53 48.30
C SER A 139 76.59 -22.39 47.75
N LEU A 140 76.54 -22.77 46.46
CA LEU A 140 77.65 -23.48 45.79
C LEU A 140 78.97 -22.70 45.88
N ALA A 141 78.95 -21.38 45.66
CA ALA A 141 80.15 -20.55 45.75
C ALA A 141 80.73 -20.53 47.17
N SER A 142 79.88 -20.37 48.19
CA SER A 142 80.31 -20.38 49.59
C SER A 142 80.92 -21.73 49.99
N TYR A 143 80.32 -22.81 49.50
CA TYR A 143 80.81 -24.17 49.70
C TYR A 143 82.18 -24.38 49.03
N ALA A 144 82.33 -23.98 47.77
CA ALA A 144 83.61 -24.07 47.05
C ALA A 144 84.73 -23.27 47.74
N VAL A 145 84.44 -22.06 48.23
CA VAL A 145 85.39 -21.22 48.97
C VAL A 145 85.78 -21.87 50.30
N SER A 146 84.80 -22.31 51.10
CA SER A 146 85.04 -22.97 52.39
C SER A 146 85.90 -24.23 52.22
N ASN A 147 85.59 -25.02 51.18
CA ASN A 147 86.34 -26.22 50.85
C ASN A 147 87.78 -25.91 50.42
N TYR A 148 88.01 -24.90 49.57
CA TYR A 148 89.36 -24.47 49.19
C TYR A 148 90.16 -24.00 50.42
N GLN A 149 89.54 -23.20 51.30
CA GLN A 149 90.18 -22.72 52.53
C GLN A 149 90.54 -23.86 53.52
N SER A 150 89.76 -24.95 53.50
CA SER A 150 89.94 -26.11 54.38
C SER A 150 90.89 -27.18 53.82
N GLY A 151 91.63 -26.86 52.75
CA GLY A 151 92.63 -27.76 52.15
C GLY A 151 92.12 -28.66 51.03
N GLY A 152 90.89 -28.46 50.53
CA GLY A 152 90.30 -29.21 49.41
C GLY A 152 89.49 -30.43 49.81
N ILE A 153 88.60 -30.88 48.90
CA ILE A 153 87.65 -31.98 49.16
C ILE A 153 88.45 -33.23 49.47
N GLY A 154 88.19 -33.82 50.64
CA GLY A 154 88.79 -35.08 50.97
C GLY A 154 90.21 -34.99 51.50
N LEU A 155 91.00 -33.93 51.30
CA LEU A 155 92.40 -33.97 51.75
C LEU A 155 92.54 -33.80 53.27
N SER A 156 91.69 -32.97 53.87
CA SER A 156 91.64 -32.79 55.33
C SER A 156 91.00 -33.98 56.03
N SER A 157 89.92 -34.56 55.50
CA SER A 157 89.30 -35.78 56.03
C SER A 157 90.16 -37.03 55.76
N LEU A 158 90.72 -37.22 54.57
CA LEU A 158 91.67 -38.29 54.26
C LEU A 158 92.94 -38.16 55.11
N GLY A 159 93.38 -36.93 55.42
CA GLY A 159 94.42 -36.66 56.41
C GLY A 159 94.05 -37.18 57.81
N VAL A 160 92.81 -36.95 58.27
CA VAL A 160 92.27 -37.51 59.53
C VAL A 160 92.11 -39.03 59.45
N ALA A 161 91.74 -39.59 58.29
CA ALA A 161 91.64 -41.03 58.08
C ALA A 161 93.02 -41.72 58.13
N PHE A 162 94.07 -41.08 57.58
CA PHE A 162 95.45 -41.58 57.64
C PHE A 162 96.11 -41.40 59.02
N ASP A 163 95.69 -40.42 59.81
CA ASP A 163 96.15 -40.20 61.20
C ASP A 163 95.24 -40.89 62.25
N SER A 164 94.19 -41.59 61.80
CA SER A 164 93.24 -42.26 62.68
C SER A 164 93.88 -43.42 63.43
N ARG A 165 93.55 -43.55 64.72
CA ARG A 165 94.05 -44.64 65.58
C ARG A 165 93.06 -45.81 65.67
N THR A 166 91.85 -45.66 65.14
CA THR A 166 90.79 -46.67 65.14
C THR A 166 90.17 -46.82 63.74
N ALA A 167 89.62 -48.00 63.46
CA ALA A 167 88.95 -48.26 62.18
C ALA A 167 87.62 -47.50 62.02
N GLU A 168 87.00 -47.09 63.13
CA GLU A 168 85.74 -46.36 63.16
C GLU A 168 85.94 -44.92 62.66
N ASP A 169 86.96 -44.23 63.16
CA ASP A 169 87.34 -42.87 62.74
C ASP A 169 87.67 -42.79 61.23
N ALA A 170 88.27 -43.85 60.67
CA ALA A 170 88.58 -43.92 59.24
C ALA A 170 87.33 -44.10 58.37
N VAL A 171 86.34 -44.88 58.84
CA VAL A 171 85.07 -45.09 58.14
C VAL A 171 84.22 -43.81 58.17
N ASP A 172 84.14 -43.14 59.32
CA ASP A 172 83.41 -41.88 59.48
C ASP A 172 83.96 -40.81 58.53
N SER A 173 85.29 -40.72 58.44
CA SER A 173 85.95 -39.78 57.53
C SER A 173 85.65 -40.04 56.05
N ILE A 174 85.54 -41.32 55.64
CA ILE A 174 85.15 -41.69 54.27
C ILE A 174 83.67 -41.36 54.02
N GLN A 175 82.79 -41.60 54.99
CA GLN A 175 81.37 -41.26 54.90
C GLN A 175 81.14 -39.74 54.81
N ASP A 176 81.96 -38.94 55.50
CA ASP A 176 81.92 -37.48 55.41
C ASP A 176 82.28 -36.99 54.00
N VAL A 177 83.31 -37.58 53.38
CA VAL A 177 83.69 -37.27 51.99
C VAL A 177 82.57 -37.62 51.02
N ASP A 178 81.99 -38.80 51.16
CA ASP A 178 80.88 -39.24 50.30
C ASP A 178 79.66 -38.32 50.46
N THR A 179 79.32 -37.95 51.69
CA THR A 179 78.22 -37.01 51.99
C THR A 179 78.45 -35.64 51.35
N VAL A 180 79.68 -35.13 51.41
CA VAL A 180 80.12 -33.84 50.84
C VAL A 180 80.04 -33.86 49.31
N VAL A 181 80.57 -34.90 48.66
CA VAL A 181 80.51 -35.06 47.20
C VAL A 181 79.07 -35.23 46.71
N ASN A 182 78.26 -36.02 47.43
CA ASN A 182 76.85 -36.22 47.08
C ASN A 182 76.04 -34.93 47.23
N LYS A 183 76.27 -34.14 48.28
CA LYS A 183 75.62 -32.82 48.45
C LYS A 183 75.96 -31.85 47.32
N GLU A 184 77.22 -31.81 46.89
CA GLU A 184 77.64 -30.96 45.77
C GLU A 184 77.00 -31.39 44.44
N SER A 185 76.96 -32.70 44.18
CA SER A 185 76.33 -33.26 42.98
C SER A 185 74.84 -32.92 42.92
N VAL A 186 74.13 -33.07 44.04
CA VAL A 186 72.70 -32.71 44.15
C VAL A 186 72.49 -31.21 43.92
N ALA A 187 73.31 -30.35 44.53
CA ALA A 187 73.18 -28.91 44.38
C ALA A 187 73.47 -28.42 42.94
N LEU A 188 74.41 -29.05 42.24
CA LEU A 188 74.66 -28.79 40.81
C LEU A 188 73.49 -29.25 39.92
N GLN A 189 72.92 -30.43 40.19
CA GLN A 189 71.73 -30.91 39.48
C GLN A 189 70.52 -29.99 39.72
N GLU A 190 70.32 -29.55 40.95
CA GLU A 190 69.27 -28.59 41.31
C GLU A 190 69.47 -27.25 40.58
N LEU A 191 70.70 -26.72 40.56
CA LEU A 191 71.00 -25.50 39.82
C LEU A 191 70.69 -25.64 38.32
N GLN A 192 71.11 -26.74 37.69
CA GLN A 192 70.80 -27.00 36.28
C GLN A 192 69.29 -27.06 36.03
N ALA A 193 68.53 -27.73 36.91
CA ALA A 193 67.08 -27.79 36.80
C ALA A 193 66.43 -26.40 36.95
N GLN A 194 66.89 -25.60 37.93
CA GLN A 194 66.41 -24.24 38.15
C GLN A 194 66.75 -23.30 36.98
N GLU A 195 67.92 -23.42 36.35
CA GLU A 195 68.29 -22.64 35.16
C GLU A 195 67.41 -22.97 33.96
N VAL A 196 67.08 -24.25 33.73
CA VAL A 196 66.14 -24.66 32.68
C VAL A 196 64.74 -24.12 32.96
N LEU A 197 64.25 -24.25 34.20
CA LEU A 197 62.96 -23.68 34.61
C LEU A 197 62.92 -22.16 34.44
N LEU A 198 64.03 -21.47 34.72
CA LEU A 198 64.15 -20.03 34.53
C LEU A 198 64.00 -19.66 33.05
N THR A 199 64.61 -20.39 32.12
CA THR A 199 64.40 -20.17 30.68
C THR A 199 62.94 -20.41 30.28
N LEU A 200 62.31 -21.47 30.76
CA LEU A 200 60.89 -21.76 30.47
C LEU A 200 59.94 -20.68 31.02
N THR A 201 60.22 -20.13 32.20
CA THR A 201 59.44 -19.02 32.77
C THR A 201 59.64 -17.71 31.99
N GLN A 202 60.85 -17.43 31.48
CA GLN A 202 61.10 -16.32 30.57
C GLN A 202 60.28 -16.43 29.28
N GLU A 203 60.25 -17.62 28.66
CA GLU A 203 59.42 -17.89 27.49
C GLU A 203 57.93 -17.70 27.79
N ARG A 204 57.46 -18.21 28.93
CA ARG A 204 56.07 -18.01 29.38
C ARG A 204 55.72 -16.52 29.55
N VAL A 205 56.62 -15.68 30.06
CA VAL A 205 56.42 -14.22 30.13
C VAL A 205 56.30 -13.62 28.72
N PHE A 206 57.12 -14.06 27.77
CA PHE A 206 57.02 -13.60 26.38
C PHE A 206 55.68 -13.97 25.74
N GLU A 207 55.23 -15.21 25.89
CA GLU A 207 53.96 -15.71 25.35
C GLU A 207 52.75 -15.01 25.97
N THR A 208 52.72 -14.88 27.29
CA THR A 208 51.62 -14.18 28.00
C THR A 208 51.58 -12.70 27.64
N LYS A 209 52.74 -12.04 27.46
CA LYS A 209 52.82 -10.65 26.97
C LYS A 209 52.29 -10.53 25.55
N ARG A 210 52.55 -11.51 24.69
CA ARG A 210 51.96 -11.58 23.34
C ARG A 210 50.45 -11.73 23.40
N SER A 211 49.94 -12.65 24.23
CA SER A 211 48.50 -12.85 24.43
C SER A 211 47.78 -11.58 24.91
N VAL A 212 48.38 -10.82 25.84
CA VAL A 212 47.81 -9.52 26.28
C VAL A 212 47.71 -8.55 25.11
N ARG A 213 48.75 -8.44 24.28
CA ARG A 213 48.75 -7.55 23.11
C ARG A 213 47.69 -7.95 22.09
N GLU A 214 47.56 -9.23 21.78
CA GLU A 214 46.53 -9.74 20.85
C GLU A 214 45.11 -9.44 21.35
N ASN A 215 44.83 -9.69 22.64
CA ASN A 215 43.52 -9.38 23.22
C ASN A 215 43.23 -7.87 23.24
N ARG A 216 44.26 -7.01 23.44
CA ARG A 216 44.10 -5.55 23.34
C ARG A 216 43.73 -5.10 21.93
N LEU A 217 44.34 -5.70 20.91
CA LEU A 217 44.03 -5.38 19.51
C LEU A 217 42.60 -5.78 19.16
N LEU A 218 42.18 -7.00 19.53
CA LEU A 218 40.79 -7.46 19.31
C LEU A 218 39.75 -6.59 20.03
N ALA A 219 40.06 -6.15 21.26
CA ALA A 219 39.19 -5.23 21.99
C ALA A 219 39.12 -3.85 21.31
N ALA A 220 40.24 -3.33 20.81
CA ALA A 220 40.28 -2.05 20.11
C ALA A 220 39.51 -2.09 18.78
N GLU A 221 39.66 -3.16 18.01
CA GLU A 221 38.92 -3.38 16.76
C GLU A 221 37.40 -3.45 17.01
N ASN A 222 36.97 -4.20 18.03
CA ASN A 222 35.55 -4.24 18.39
C ASN A 222 35.01 -2.88 18.83
N LEU A 223 35.80 -2.11 19.58
CA LEU A 223 35.40 -0.77 20.02
C LEU A 223 35.19 0.17 18.82
N GLU A 224 36.03 0.08 17.79
CA GLU A 224 35.87 0.85 16.56
C GLU A 224 34.61 0.43 15.79
N ASN A 225 34.40 -0.88 15.61
CA ASN A 225 33.19 -1.41 14.98
C ASN A 225 31.92 -1.00 15.74
N LYS A 226 31.94 -1.08 17.07
CA LYS A 226 30.83 -0.63 17.92
C LYS A 226 30.52 0.85 17.69
N ARG A 227 31.53 1.72 17.69
CA ARG A 227 31.35 3.16 17.45
C ARG A 227 30.74 3.46 16.08
N LEU A 228 31.14 2.72 15.05
CA LEU A 228 30.56 2.86 13.71
C LEU A 228 29.07 2.48 13.71
N LEU A 229 28.71 1.35 14.33
CA LEU A 229 27.32 0.91 14.44
C LEU A 229 26.47 1.89 15.26
N GLU A 230 27.00 2.43 16.36
CA GLU A 230 26.33 3.46 17.15
C GLU A 230 26.09 4.74 16.33
N ALA A 231 27.08 5.18 15.53
CA ALA A 231 26.93 6.33 14.66
C ALA A 231 25.86 6.10 13.59
N GLN A 232 25.85 4.92 12.96
CA GLN A 232 24.83 4.52 11.99
C GLN A 232 23.43 4.45 12.62
N ALA A 233 23.32 3.90 13.83
CA ALA A 233 22.06 3.84 14.56
C ALA A 233 21.54 5.24 14.90
N ALA A 234 22.42 6.15 15.35
CA ALA A 234 22.05 7.53 15.63
C ALA A 234 21.60 8.30 14.38
N GLU A 235 22.20 8.04 13.22
CA GLU A 235 21.74 8.60 11.95
C GLU A 235 20.37 8.04 11.55
N ALA A 236 20.19 6.72 11.62
CA ALA A 236 18.92 6.05 11.36
C ALA A 236 17.79 6.54 12.28
N GLU A 237 18.09 6.85 13.56
CA GLU A 237 17.13 7.47 14.49
C GLU A 237 16.66 8.84 14.02
N ARG A 238 17.58 9.69 13.55
CA ARG A 238 17.24 11.03 13.01
C ARG A 238 16.38 10.90 11.76
N GLU A 239 16.71 9.96 10.90
CA GLU A 239 15.98 9.63 9.69
C GLU A 239 14.55 9.14 9.99
N VAL A 240 14.38 8.27 10.97
CA VAL A 240 13.05 7.82 11.45
C VAL A 240 12.27 9.01 12.00
N ALA A 241 12.89 9.86 12.82
CA ALA A 241 12.23 11.05 13.37
C ALA A 241 11.76 12.02 12.25
N LEU A 242 12.57 12.21 11.21
CA LEU A 242 12.19 13.01 10.05
C LEU A 242 11.00 12.40 9.29
N ARG A 243 11.02 11.09 9.06
CA ARG A 243 9.92 10.36 8.39
C ARG A 243 8.62 10.43 9.18
N VAL A 244 8.67 10.28 10.51
CA VAL A 244 7.50 10.47 11.39
C VAL A 244 6.91 11.86 11.17
N LYS A 245 7.74 12.91 11.20
CA LYS A 245 7.29 14.29 11.00
C LYS A 245 6.70 14.52 9.61
N THR A 246 7.28 13.91 8.57
CA THR A 246 6.74 13.96 7.21
C THR A 246 5.39 13.26 7.13
N LEU A 247 5.26 12.05 7.69
CA LEU A 247 4.01 11.31 7.72
C LEU A 247 2.90 12.08 8.45
N GLU A 248 3.20 12.71 9.58
CA GLU A 248 2.24 13.55 10.31
C GLU A 248 1.76 14.74 9.46
N ARG A 249 2.67 15.40 8.75
CA ARG A 249 2.33 16.50 7.83
C ARG A 249 1.46 16.03 6.68
N GLU A 250 1.79 14.89 6.07
CA GLU A 250 0.99 14.33 4.97
C GLU A 250 -0.39 13.90 5.46
N ARG A 251 -0.49 13.23 6.61
CA ARG A 251 -1.78 12.90 7.25
C ARG A 251 -2.61 14.15 7.51
N GLN A 252 -2.00 15.23 8.01
CA GLN A 252 -2.71 16.50 8.22
C GLN A 252 -3.18 17.11 6.90
N ARG A 253 -2.32 17.14 5.87
CA ARG A 253 -2.68 17.63 4.53
C ARG A 253 -3.87 16.86 3.95
N VAL A 254 -3.83 15.53 3.99
CA VAL A 254 -4.93 14.67 3.54
C VAL A 254 -6.21 14.95 4.33
N GLN A 255 -6.13 15.10 5.65
CA GLN A 255 -7.30 15.42 6.47
C GLN A 255 -7.88 16.79 6.14
N THR A 256 -7.04 17.80 5.92
CA THR A 256 -7.49 19.14 5.52
C THR A 256 -8.11 19.14 4.13
N ALA A 257 -7.49 18.46 3.15
CA ALA A 257 -8.01 18.28 1.81
C ALA A 257 -9.36 17.56 1.86
N LYS A 258 -9.45 16.42 2.56
CA LYS A 258 -10.69 15.67 2.75
C LYS A 258 -11.82 16.55 3.30
N ARG A 259 -11.54 17.41 4.28
CA ARG A 259 -12.55 18.34 4.83
C ARG A 259 -13.00 19.39 3.81
N ALA A 260 -12.06 19.94 3.04
CA ALA A 260 -12.37 20.88 1.97
C ALA A 260 -13.21 20.21 0.87
N GLU A 261 -12.82 19.01 0.47
CA GLU A 261 -13.51 18.20 -0.53
C GLU A 261 -14.91 17.78 -0.10
N LEU A 262 -15.09 17.34 1.14
CA LEU A 262 -16.44 17.05 1.69
C LEU A 262 -17.34 18.30 1.69
N LYS A 263 -16.77 19.50 1.88
CA LYS A 263 -17.54 20.74 1.79
C LYS A 263 -17.93 21.04 0.34
N LYS A 264 -17.01 20.85 -0.61
CA LYS A 264 -17.26 21.03 -2.06
C LYS A 264 -18.29 20.02 -2.58
N LEU A 265 -18.19 18.75 -2.17
CA LEU A 265 -19.17 17.71 -2.48
C LEU A 265 -20.57 18.13 -2.02
N ARG A 266 -20.72 18.57 -0.76
CA ARG A 266 -22.03 19.04 -0.24
C ARG A 266 -22.59 20.22 -1.03
N THR A 267 -21.76 21.10 -1.56
CA THR A 267 -22.23 22.21 -2.41
C THR A 267 -22.69 21.72 -3.77
N LEU A 268 -21.93 20.80 -4.39
CA LEU A 268 -22.27 20.20 -5.68
C LEU A 268 -23.53 19.35 -5.60
N GLU A 269 -23.71 18.56 -4.53
CA GLU A 269 -24.94 17.79 -4.27
C GLU A 269 -26.16 18.70 -4.17
N ARG A 270 -26.06 19.81 -3.45
CA ARG A 270 -27.15 20.80 -3.35
C ARG A 270 -27.49 21.43 -4.70
N GLU A 271 -26.47 21.68 -5.52
CA GLU A 271 -26.66 22.22 -6.87
C GLU A 271 -27.33 21.20 -7.79
N ARG A 272 -26.87 19.94 -7.80
CA ARG A 272 -27.51 18.83 -8.51
C ARG A 272 -28.98 18.71 -8.10
N ASP A 273 -29.28 18.63 -6.81
CA ASP A 273 -30.66 18.49 -6.32
C ASP A 273 -31.53 19.68 -6.74
N ARG A 274 -30.94 20.89 -6.79
CA ARG A 274 -31.64 22.09 -7.29
C ARG A 274 -31.93 21.96 -8.78
N ILE A 275 -30.97 21.49 -9.56
CA ILE A 275 -31.11 21.28 -11.00
C ILE A 275 -32.17 20.21 -11.30
N GLU A 276 -32.15 19.08 -10.60
CA GLU A 276 -33.18 18.04 -10.72
C GLU A 276 -34.58 18.55 -10.35
N ARG A 277 -34.70 19.41 -9.32
CA ARG A 277 -35.97 20.07 -9.01
C ARG A 277 -36.45 20.96 -10.17
N MET A 278 -35.55 21.71 -10.80
CA MET A 278 -35.91 22.52 -11.98
C MET A 278 -36.37 21.65 -13.14
N LEU A 279 -35.72 20.50 -13.40
CA LEU A 279 -36.16 19.55 -14.42
C LEU A 279 -37.58 19.03 -14.16
N ARG A 280 -37.86 18.62 -12.92
CA ARG A 280 -39.21 18.18 -12.53
C ARG A 280 -40.25 19.26 -12.77
N GLU A 281 -39.98 20.49 -12.32
CA GLU A 281 -40.92 21.61 -12.51
C GLU A 281 -41.13 21.94 -13.99
N LEU A 282 -40.07 21.90 -14.81
CA LEU A 282 -40.14 22.09 -16.25
C LEU A 282 -40.96 20.99 -16.94
N ALA A 283 -40.75 19.73 -16.56
CA ALA A 283 -41.51 18.59 -17.07
C ALA A 283 -43.00 18.71 -16.72
N GLU A 284 -43.33 19.06 -15.48
CA GLU A 284 -44.71 19.29 -15.06
C GLU A 284 -45.39 20.45 -15.81
N ARG A 285 -44.69 21.59 -15.97
CA ARG A 285 -45.24 22.73 -16.72
C ARG A 285 -45.56 22.34 -18.16
N ARG A 286 -44.71 21.52 -18.78
CA ARG A 286 -44.95 21.00 -20.13
C ARG A 286 -46.13 20.06 -20.20
N ALA A 287 -46.23 19.10 -19.28
CA ALA A 287 -47.38 18.20 -19.20
C ALA A 287 -48.69 19.01 -19.12
N ARG A 288 -48.73 20.05 -18.27
CA ARG A 288 -49.90 20.95 -18.15
C ARG A 288 -50.19 21.73 -19.43
N GLN A 289 -49.17 22.26 -20.11
CA GLN A 289 -49.36 23.00 -21.38
C GLN A 289 -49.87 22.08 -22.48
N HIS A 290 -49.30 20.88 -22.60
CA HIS A 290 -49.73 19.88 -23.58
C HIS A 290 -51.19 19.47 -23.32
N GLN A 291 -51.55 19.22 -22.06
CA GLN A 291 -52.90 18.86 -21.67
C GLN A 291 -53.91 19.97 -21.96
N ARG A 292 -53.57 21.25 -21.68
CA ARG A 292 -54.41 22.39 -22.08
C ARG A 292 -54.58 22.53 -23.59
N LYS A 293 -53.56 22.17 -24.37
CA LYS A 293 -53.64 22.19 -25.84
C LYS A 293 -54.60 21.12 -26.34
N LEU A 294 -54.46 19.89 -25.84
CA LEU A 294 -55.38 18.78 -26.13
C LEU A 294 -56.82 19.13 -25.73
N GLU A 295 -57.03 19.75 -24.56
CA GLU A 295 -58.35 20.22 -24.12
C GLU A 295 -58.97 21.25 -25.07
N ARG A 296 -58.17 22.22 -25.56
CA ARG A 296 -58.63 23.23 -26.52
C ARG A 296 -58.97 22.61 -27.88
N GLU A 297 -58.14 21.70 -28.37
CA GLU A 297 -58.39 20.97 -29.62
C GLU A 297 -59.66 20.13 -29.51
N ALA A 298 -59.86 19.43 -28.39
CA ALA A 298 -61.08 18.69 -28.10
C ALA A 298 -62.31 19.61 -28.02
N GLN A 299 -62.21 20.77 -27.36
CA GLN A 299 -63.30 21.76 -27.31
C GLN A 299 -63.67 22.29 -28.70
N GLN A 300 -62.67 22.59 -29.54
CA GLN A 300 -62.90 23.04 -30.92
C GLN A 300 -63.58 21.96 -31.75
N GLN A 301 -63.13 20.70 -31.67
CA GLN A 301 -63.79 19.59 -32.35
C GLN A 301 -65.24 19.41 -31.90
N LEU A 302 -65.52 19.61 -30.61
CA LEU A 302 -66.87 19.51 -30.05
C LEU A 302 -67.79 20.64 -30.56
N LEU A 303 -67.26 21.86 -30.68
CA LEU A 303 -67.96 23.00 -31.29
C LEU A 303 -68.22 22.77 -32.78
N GLU A 304 -67.23 22.30 -33.53
CA GLU A 304 -67.39 22.00 -34.96
C GLU A 304 -68.41 20.88 -35.19
N LEU A 305 -68.40 19.83 -34.36
CA LEU A 305 -69.42 18.79 -34.38
C LEU A 305 -70.82 19.33 -34.05
N ALA A 306 -70.93 20.28 -33.12
CA ALA A 306 -72.19 20.93 -32.77
C ALA A 306 -72.71 21.81 -33.92
N GLU A 307 -71.84 22.58 -34.58
CA GLU A 307 -72.18 23.38 -35.76
C GLU A 307 -72.62 22.48 -36.93
N ARG A 308 -71.87 21.41 -37.22
CA ARG A 308 -72.26 20.42 -38.25
C ARG A 308 -73.60 19.77 -37.92
N ARG A 309 -73.89 19.49 -36.65
CA ARG A 309 -75.21 18.99 -36.21
C ARG A 309 -76.32 20.04 -36.36
N ALA A 310 -76.05 21.30 -36.08
CA ALA A 310 -77.00 22.40 -36.27
C ALA A 310 -77.31 22.62 -37.76
N GLN A 311 -76.30 22.65 -38.62
CA GLN A 311 -76.46 22.72 -40.08
C GLN A 311 -77.23 21.52 -40.64
N ARG A 312 -76.95 20.30 -40.15
CA ARG A 312 -77.74 19.10 -40.49
C ARG A 312 -79.20 19.21 -40.04
N ARG A 313 -79.47 19.82 -38.89
CA ARG A 313 -80.85 20.08 -38.42
C ARG A 313 -81.57 21.12 -39.28
N GLU A 314 -80.90 22.20 -39.68
CA GLU A 314 -81.46 23.20 -40.61
C GLU A 314 -81.75 22.61 -41.99
N SER A 315 -80.83 21.82 -42.54
CA SER A 315 -81.04 21.13 -43.81
C SER A 315 -82.06 19.98 -43.74
N ALA A 316 -82.29 19.40 -42.54
CA ALA A 316 -83.39 18.46 -42.29
C ALA A 316 -84.77 19.13 -42.13
N ASN A 317 -84.84 20.44 -41.85
CA ASN A 317 -86.11 21.20 -41.81
C ASN A 317 -86.72 21.48 -43.20
N GLY A 318 -86.06 21.04 -44.29
CA GLY A 318 -86.57 21.08 -45.67
C GLY A 318 -86.88 19.71 -46.27
N ALA A 319 -86.73 18.60 -45.53
CA ALA A 319 -86.93 17.26 -46.04
C ALA A 319 -88.04 16.52 -45.27
N THR A 320 -89.12 16.22 -45.98
CA THR A 320 -90.19 15.31 -45.54
C THR A 320 -89.58 13.93 -45.24
N PRO A 321 -89.94 13.27 -44.12
CA PRO A 321 -89.33 12.01 -43.73
C PRO A 321 -89.87 10.84 -44.55
N PRO A 322 -89.05 9.85 -44.95
CA PRO A 322 -89.55 8.51 -45.21
C PRO A 322 -89.82 7.79 -43.88
N ALA A 323 -90.96 7.10 -43.86
CA ALA A 323 -91.45 6.24 -42.79
C ALA A 323 -90.60 4.94 -42.64
N PRO A 324 -90.73 4.22 -41.52
CA PRO A 324 -89.70 3.34 -40.99
C PRO A 324 -89.74 1.93 -41.61
N THR A 325 -88.59 1.27 -41.68
CA THR A 325 -88.53 -0.18 -41.90
C THR A 325 -87.52 -0.84 -40.96
N ALA A 326 -88.10 -1.65 -40.06
CA ALA A 326 -87.59 -2.89 -39.47
C ALA A 326 -86.19 -2.92 -38.80
N ALA A 327 -86.21 -3.01 -37.48
CA ALA A 327 -85.27 -3.80 -36.68
C ALA A 327 -85.74 -5.28 -36.60
N PRO A 328 -85.00 -6.25 -36.00
CA PRO A 328 -83.55 -6.54 -35.95
C PRO A 328 -83.30 -8.04 -36.36
N PRO A 329 -82.13 -8.66 -36.07
CA PRO A 329 -82.01 -9.29 -34.76
C PRO A 329 -80.65 -9.13 -34.08
N THR A 330 -80.76 -9.17 -32.76
CA THR A 330 -79.77 -9.51 -31.74
C THR A 330 -78.64 -10.47 -32.16
N SER A 331 -77.41 -10.10 -31.83
CA SER A 331 -76.40 -11.05 -31.36
C SER A 331 -75.41 -10.34 -30.42
N THR A 332 -75.42 -10.78 -29.16
CA THR A 332 -74.32 -10.63 -28.20
C THR A 332 -73.22 -11.61 -28.63
N PRO A 333 -71.95 -11.17 -28.69
CA PRO A 333 -70.94 -11.64 -27.73
C PRO A 333 -70.12 -10.45 -27.18
N ALA A 334 -69.88 -10.37 -25.87
CA ALA A 334 -68.79 -11.03 -25.15
C ALA A 334 -67.41 -10.42 -25.48
N ALA A 335 -66.77 -9.96 -24.41
CA ALA A 335 -65.40 -9.47 -24.40
C ALA A 335 -64.42 -10.47 -25.05
N PRO A 336 -63.43 -10.00 -25.82
CA PRO A 336 -62.19 -10.71 -26.01
C PRO A 336 -61.13 -10.17 -25.04
N SER A 337 -60.69 -11.07 -24.17
CA SER A 337 -59.40 -11.06 -23.50
C SER A 337 -58.25 -10.81 -24.50
N PRO A 338 -57.10 -10.29 -24.04
CA PRO A 338 -55.95 -10.01 -24.92
C PRO A 338 -55.42 -11.29 -25.58
N PRO A 339 -54.88 -11.22 -26.82
CA PRO A 339 -54.19 -12.35 -27.42
C PRO A 339 -52.86 -12.57 -26.67
N GLU A 340 -52.90 -13.58 -25.81
CA GLU A 340 -52.00 -14.73 -25.80
C GLU A 340 -50.57 -14.45 -26.30
N VAL A 341 -49.72 -14.21 -25.30
CA VAL A 341 -48.27 -14.36 -25.32
C VAL A 341 -47.89 -15.65 -26.05
N ALA A 342 -47.18 -15.50 -27.17
CA ALA A 342 -46.50 -16.61 -27.83
C ALA A 342 -45.41 -17.16 -26.90
N PRO A 343 -45.15 -18.48 -26.94
CA PRO A 343 -44.50 -19.21 -25.87
C PRO A 343 -43.05 -18.78 -25.68
N SER A 344 -42.68 -18.54 -24.42
CA SER A 344 -41.29 -18.51 -23.98
C SER A 344 -40.59 -19.80 -24.46
N PRO A 345 -39.41 -19.71 -25.11
CA PRO A 345 -38.58 -20.89 -25.28
C PRO A 345 -38.16 -21.37 -23.90
N SER A 346 -38.72 -22.52 -23.48
CA SER A 346 -38.17 -23.32 -22.40
C SER A 346 -36.80 -23.81 -22.85
N ASN A 347 -35.74 -23.13 -22.40
CA ASN A 347 -34.40 -23.66 -22.45
C ASN A 347 -34.25 -24.67 -21.29
N ASP A 348 -34.85 -25.84 -21.48
CA ASP A 348 -34.31 -27.08 -20.95
C ASP A 348 -32.99 -27.31 -21.70
N ASP A 349 -31.88 -26.80 -21.15
CA ASP A 349 -30.50 -27.31 -21.31
C ASP A 349 -29.49 -26.26 -20.81
N ALA A 350 -29.18 -26.27 -19.51
CA ALA A 350 -27.85 -26.02 -18.93
C ALA A 350 -27.95 -25.92 -17.39
N ASP A 351 -27.39 -26.90 -16.68
CA ASP A 351 -26.88 -26.84 -15.30
C ASP A 351 -27.38 -25.68 -14.39
N GLY A 352 -28.51 -25.89 -13.71
CA GLY A 352 -28.73 -25.43 -12.33
C GLY A 352 -28.88 -23.92 -12.02
N GLY A 353 -29.08 -23.05 -13.01
CA GLY A 353 -29.24 -21.60 -12.80
C GLY A 353 -30.70 -21.11 -12.78
N ILE A 354 -31.02 -20.16 -11.89
CA ILE A 354 -32.35 -19.49 -11.79
C ILE A 354 -32.61 -18.49 -12.93
N LEU A 355 -31.57 -18.08 -13.66
CA LEU A 355 -31.64 -17.06 -14.72
C LEU A 355 -31.26 -17.67 -16.07
N ALA A 356 -32.08 -17.44 -17.08
CA ALA A 356 -31.80 -17.72 -18.48
C ALA A 356 -30.84 -16.67 -19.07
N TYR A 357 -30.12 -17.06 -20.11
CA TYR A 357 -29.20 -16.16 -20.81
C TYR A 357 -29.98 -15.15 -21.69
N PRO A 358 -29.68 -13.84 -21.62
CA PRO A 358 -30.57 -12.78 -22.15
C PRO A 358 -30.41 -12.47 -23.65
N GLY A 359 -29.73 -13.31 -24.44
CA GLY A 359 -29.50 -13.07 -25.87
C GLY A 359 -29.30 -14.34 -26.67
N THR A 360 -29.59 -14.30 -27.98
CA THR A 360 -29.61 -15.47 -28.86
C THR A 360 -28.29 -15.74 -29.61
N ASP A 361 -27.35 -14.77 -29.64
CA ASP A 361 -26.03 -14.90 -30.29
C ASP A 361 -24.98 -13.96 -29.63
N THR A 362 -24.98 -13.87 -28.31
CA THR A 362 -24.08 -12.98 -27.56
C THR A 362 -23.05 -13.77 -26.78
N PHE A 363 -21.83 -13.23 -26.63
CA PHE A 363 -20.79 -13.84 -25.79
C PHE A 363 -20.25 -12.84 -24.77
N ALA A 364 -19.87 -13.36 -23.60
CA ALA A 364 -19.28 -12.56 -22.54
C ALA A 364 -17.94 -11.96 -22.98
N THR A 365 -17.83 -10.64 -22.91
CA THR A 365 -16.60 -9.90 -23.23
C THR A 365 -15.91 -9.33 -22.00
N SER A 366 -16.69 -8.85 -21.02
CA SER A 366 -16.16 -8.36 -19.76
C SER A 366 -16.97 -8.91 -18.58
N PRO A 367 -16.37 -9.76 -17.73
CA PRO A 367 -17.06 -10.34 -16.58
C PRO A 367 -17.28 -9.30 -15.47
N TYR A 368 -18.14 -9.66 -14.51
CA TYR A 368 -18.27 -8.96 -13.23
C TYR A 368 -16.95 -8.97 -12.47
N GLY A 369 -16.61 -7.86 -11.80
CA GLY A 369 -15.45 -7.76 -10.93
C GLY A 369 -14.60 -6.50 -11.12
N MET A 370 -13.50 -6.41 -10.39
CA MET A 370 -12.61 -5.24 -10.46
C MET A 370 -11.83 -5.23 -11.77
N ARG A 371 -11.98 -4.17 -12.57
CA ARG A 371 -11.24 -3.99 -13.82
C ARG A 371 -10.73 -2.56 -14.00
N MET A 372 -9.72 -2.42 -14.85
CA MET A 372 -9.24 -1.11 -15.28
C MET A 372 -10.31 -0.45 -16.16
N HIS A 373 -10.83 0.70 -15.74
CA HIS A 373 -11.82 1.45 -16.50
C HIS A 373 -11.16 2.04 -17.76
N PRO A 374 -11.62 1.74 -18.97
CA PRO A 374 -10.90 2.03 -20.21
C PRO A 374 -10.71 3.53 -20.46
N ILE A 375 -11.65 4.35 -20.00
CA ILE A 375 -11.60 5.82 -20.18
C ILE A 375 -10.86 6.51 -19.03
N LEU A 376 -11.05 6.01 -17.80
CA LEU A 376 -10.59 6.70 -16.59
C LEU A 376 -9.24 6.17 -16.09
N GLN A 377 -8.80 5.01 -16.62
CA GLN A 377 -7.54 4.34 -16.25
C GLN A 377 -7.40 4.16 -14.73
N VAL A 378 -8.51 3.83 -14.06
CA VAL A 378 -8.58 3.47 -12.64
C VAL A 378 -9.23 2.11 -12.47
N TYR A 379 -8.83 1.35 -11.46
CA TYR A 379 -9.51 0.11 -11.09
C TYR A 379 -10.87 0.44 -10.46
N LYS A 380 -11.96 -0.01 -11.11
CA LYS A 380 -13.35 0.18 -10.67
C LYS A 380 -14.09 -1.16 -10.73
N LEU A 381 -15.05 -1.35 -9.85
CA LEU A 381 -15.95 -2.49 -9.90
C LEU A 381 -16.80 -2.40 -11.17
N HIS A 382 -16.77 -3.46 -11.95
CA HIS A 382 -17.76 -3.74 -12.98
C HIS A 382 -18.89 -4.54 -12.33
N ASP A 383 -20.03 -3.89 -12.12
CA ASP A 383 -21.19 -4.43 -11.41
C ASP A 383 -22.17 -5.17 -12.34
N GLY A 384 -21.69 -5.63 -13.50
CA GLY A 384 -22.45 -6.39 -14.47
C GLY A 384 -21.59 -7.29 -15.35
N LEU A 385 -22.22 -7.89 -16.36
CA LEU A 385 -21.60 -8.72 -17.37
C LEU A 385 -21.82 -8.06 -18.74
N ASP A 386 -20.74 -7.68 -19.42
CA ASP A 386 -20.84 -7.10 -20.77
C ASP A 386 -20.89 -8.23 -21.81
N LEU A 387 -22.00 -8.29 -22.55
CA LEU A 387 -22.20 -9.23 -23.65
C LEU A 387 -22.00 -8.50 -24.99
N ALA A 388 -21.14 -9.02 -25.85
CA ALA A 388 -21.02 -8.47 -27.20
C ALA A 388 -22.28 -8.81 -28.02
N ALA A 389 -22.91 -7.77 -28.56
CA ALA A 389 -24.07 -7.86 -29.44
C ALA A 389 -23.99 -6.76 -30.51
N ALA A 390 -24.52 -7.03 -31.71
CA ALA A 390 -24.68 -5.99 -32.73
C ALA A 390 -25.80 -5.01 -32.33
N CYS A 391 -25.72 -3.75 -32.76
CA CYS A 391 -26.80 -2.77 -32.52
C CYS A 391 -28.14 -3.30 -33.07
N GLY A 392 -29.19 -3.29 -32.25
CA GLY A 392 -30.51 -3.82 -32.62
C GLY A 392 -30.68 -5.33 -32.42
N SER A 393 -29.69 -6.02 -31.85
CA SER A 393 -29.88 -7.41 -31.40
C SER A 393 -30.98 -7.47 -30.35
N GLU A 394 -31.77 -8.55 -30.40
CA GLU A 394 -32.85 -8.78 -29.44
C GLU A 394 -32.27 -9.10 -28.05
N VAL A 395 -32.89 -8.51 -27.03
CA VAL A 395 -32.54 -8.72 -25.62
C VAL A 395 -33.77 -9.25 -24.91
N TYR A 396 -33.62 -10.40 -24.27
CA TYR A 396 -34.70 -11.12 -23.61
C TYR A 396 -34.58 -11.04 -22.08
N ALA A 397 -35.72 -11.07 -21.39
CA ALA A 397 -35.75 -11.14 -19.95
C ALA A 397 -35.14 -12.48 -19.49
N SER A 398 -34.21 -12.41 -18.54
CA SER A 398 -33.52 -13.57 -17.98
C SER A 398 -34.42 -14.43 -17.10
N ALA A 399 -35.54 -13.89 -16.62
CA ALA A 399 -36.54 -14.60 -15.82
C ALA A 399 -37.88 -13.83 -15.86
N ASP A 400 -38.96 -14.49 -15.46
CA ASP A 400 -40.27 -13.88 -15.28
C ASP A 400 -40.21 -12.77 -14.22
N GLY A 401 -40.90 -11.65 -14.44
CA GLY A 401 -40.89 -10.53 -13.51
C GLY A 401 -41.72 -9.34 -13.99
N GLN A 402 -41.68 -8.27 -13.19
CA GLN A 402 -42.38 -7.02 -13.47
C GLN A 402 -41.40 -5.93 -13.87
N VAL A 403 -41.73 -5.12 -14.88
CA VAL A 403 -40.88 -3.99 -15.28
C VAL A 403 -40.97 -2.90 -14.21
N ALA A 404 -39.90 -2.76 -13.44
CA ALA A 404 -39.80 -1.75 -12.39
C ALA A 404 -39.42 -0.37 -12.95
N GLU A 405 -38.60 -0.35 -14.00
CA GLU A 405 -38.16 0.88 -14.65
C GLU A 405 -37.88 0.63 -16.14
N ALA A 406 -38.29 1.57 -17.00
CA ALA A 406 -37.87 1.65 -18.39
C ALA A 406 -37.59 3.14 -18.71
N SER A 407 -36.32 3.53 -18.73
CA SER A 407 -35.92 4.94 -18.80
C SER A 407 -34.59 5.15 -19.51
N TYR A 408 -34.27 6.39 -19.87
CA TYR A 408 -32.92 6.76 -20.31
C TYR A 408 -32.09 7.26 -19.12
N ASN A 409 -30.88 6.74 -19.00
CA ASN A 409 -29.88 7.16 -18.01
C ASN A 409 -28.56 7.53 -18.70
N SER A 410 -27.92 8.63 -18.31
CA SER A 410 -26.69 9.10 -18.97
C SER A 410 -25.48 8.17 -18.81
N ALA A 411 -25.41 7.39 -17.72
CA ALA A 411 -24.35 6.40 -17.51
C ALA A 411 -24.67 5.04 -18.14
N TYR A 412 -25.95 4.64 -18.15
CA TYR A 412 -26.39 3.30 -18.58
C TYR A 412 -27.10 3.28 -19.94
N GLY A 413 -27.31 4.41 -20.61
CA GLY A 413 -28.10 4.51 -21.84
C GLY A 413 -29.59 4.21 -21.62
N ASN A 414 -30.27 3.70 -22.65
CA ASN A 414 -31.62 3.15 -22.47
C ASN A 414 -31.54 1.92 -21.58
N ARG A 415 -32.28 1.95 -20.47
CA ARG A 415 -32.21 0.98 -19.39
C ARG A 415 -33.58 0.44 -19.06
N VAL A 416 -33.65 -0.87 -18.86
CA VAL A 416 -34.83 -1.57 -18.32
C VAL A 416 -34.43 -2.36 -17.08
N ILE A 417 -35.19 -2.24 -16.00
CA ILE A 417 -35.03 -3.02 -14.78
C ILE A 417 -36.27 -3.88 -14.61
N ILE A 418 -36.06 -5.18 -14.39
CA ILE A 418 -37.13 -6.15 -14.13
C ILE A 418 -36.96 -6.67 -12.70
N ASP A 419 -37.99 -6.52 -11.87
CA ASP A 419 -38.08 -7.11 -10.54
C ASP A 419 -38.64 -8.53 -10.64
N HIS A 420 -37.90 -9.51 -10.13
CA HIS A 420 -38.27 -10.92 -10.11
C HIS A 420 -38.83 -11.36 -8.75
N GLY A 421 -39.01 -10.41 -7.83
CA GLY A 421 -39.48 -10.67 -6.47
C GLY A 421 -38.40 -11.32 -5.61
N TYR A 422 -38.82 -12.20 -4.70
CA TYR A 422 -37.91 -12.92 -3.81
C TYR A 422 -37.59 -14.29 -4.36
N VAL A 423 -36.33 -14.53 -4.69
CA VAL A 423 -35.83 -15.84 -5.10
C VAL A 423 -34.79 -16.32 -4.10
N ALA A 424 -34.97 -17.54 -3.59
CA ALA A 424 -34.15 -18.10 -2.51
C ALA A 424 -34.01 -17.20 -1.26
N GLY A 425 -35.06 -16.43 -0.95
CA GLY A 425 -35.11 -15.53 0.22
C GLY A 425 -34.41 -14.18 0.03
N VAL A 426 -33.92 -13.86 -1.16
CA VAL A 426 -33.30 -12.57 -1.50
C VAL A 426 -34.10 -11.89 -2.60
N SER A 427 -34.25 -10.56 -2.53
CA SER A 427 -34.84 -9.79 -3.63
C SER A 427 -33.91 -9.83 -4.84
N LEU A 428 -34.46 -10.22 -5.99
CA LEU A 428 -33.75 -10.38 -7.24
C LEU A 428 -34.32 -9.43 -8.29
N ALA A 429 -33.43 -8.65 -8.90
CA ALA A 429 -33.76 -7.82 -10.05
C ALA A 429 -32.68 -7.96 -11.12
N THR A 430 -33.07 -7.87 -12.39
CA THR A 430 -32.14 -7.79 -13.52
C THR A 430 -32.19 -6.41 -14.17
N SER A 431 -31.05 -5.94 -14.66
CA SER A 431 -30.91 -4.64 -15.32
C SER A 431 -30.28 -4.84 -16.69
N TYR A 432 -30.93 -4.31 -17.72
CA TYR A 432 -30.48 -4.33 -19.10
C TYR A 432 -30.12 -2.91 -19.51
N ASN A 433 -28.89 -2.70 -19.96
CA ASN A 433 -28.31 -1.37 -20.19
C ASN A 433 -27.87 -1.21 -21.66
N HIS A 434 -27.64 0.03 -22.08
CA HIS A 434 -27.09 0.41 -23.38
C HIS A 434 -27.89 -0.05 -24.59
N MET A 435 -29.19 -0.28 -24.43
CA MET A 435 -30.07 -0.66 -25.53
C MET A 435 -30.27 0.50 -26.51
N THR A 436 -30.52 0.20 -27.79
CA THR A 436 -30.88 1.23 -28.78
C THR A 436 -32.31 1.73 -28.58
N SER A 437 -33.19 0.86 -28.10
CA SER A 437 -34.59 1.13 -27.74
C SER A 437 -35.11 0.02 -26.83
N PHE A 438 -36.22 0.25 -26.13
CA PHE A 438 -36.95 -0.78 -25.38
C PHE A 438 -38.42 -0.80 -25.81
N VAL A 439 -39.06 -1.97 -25.67
CA VAL A 439 -40.46 -2.23 -26.05
C VAL A 439 -41.34 -2.56 -24.83
N ALA A 440 -40.83 -2.33 -23.64
CA ALA A 440 -41.47 -2.62 -22.36
C ALA A 440 -41.75 -1.32 -21.60
N ASP A 441 -42.92 -1.25 -20.98
CA ASP A 441 -43.35 -0.13 -20.12
C ASP A 441 -43.40 -0.57 -18.65
N PRO A 442 -43.19 0.33 -17.68
CA PRO A 442 -43.36 0.02 -16.26
C PRO A 442 -44.81 -0.37 -15.94
N GLY A 443 -44.99 -1.40 -15.11
CA GLY A 443 -46.31 -1.90 -14.70
C GLY A 443 -46.50 -3.35 -15.09
#